data_AF-A0A1G1Y2E8-F1
#
_entry.id   AF-A0A1G1Y2E8-F1
#
_cell.length_a   1.000
_cell.length_b   1.000
_cell.length_c   1.000
_cell.angle_alpha   90.00
_cell.angle_beta   90.00
_cell.angle_gamma   90.00
#
_symmetry.space_group_name_H-M   'P 1'
#
loop_
_entity.id
_entity.type
_entity.pdbx_description
1 polymer ?
#
loop_
_entity_poly.entity_id
_entity_poly.type
_entity_poly.pdbx_seq_one_letter_code
_entity_poly.pdbx_strand_id
1 'polypeptide(L)'
;MPTLLQIIFRLALSAGLCGIIGLEREYRHKPAGLRTNILVGMGSTLVILMSLYATGQDNGDILRLASGVITGIGFLGAGVIIRGQGGQNDEDMVHGITTAATIWIVAVIGLAVGLGFYFGAITAAVIALAVLYGLNSERIRNKISK
;
A
#
# COMPACT_ATOMS: atom_id res chain seq x y z
N MET A 1 -23.15 -4.32 -10.74
CA MET A 1 -22.04 -5.28 -10.92
C MET A 1 -20.99 -4.68 -11.85
N PRO A 2 -19.70 -4.66 -11.48
CA PRO A 2 -18.63 -4.20 -12.37
C PRO A 2 -18.55 -5.07 -13.63
N THR A 3 -18.33 -4.47 -14.80
CA THR A 3 -18.11 -5.23 -16.04
C THR A 3 -16.73 -5.91 -16.03
N LEU A 4 -16.54 -6.93 -16.86
CA LEU A 4 -15.24 -7.61 -17.02
C LEU A 4 -14.10 -6.60 -17.27
N LEU A 5 -14.34 -5.62 -18.13
CA LEU A 5 -13.37 -4.57 -18.43
C LEU A 5 -13.05 -3.72 -17.21
N GLN A 6 -14.04 -3.38 -16.37
CA GLN A 6 -13.81 -2.62 -15.14
C GLN A 6 -13.02 -3.43 -14.10
N ILE A 7 -13.25 -4.73 -14.00
CA ILE A 7 -12.50 -5.62 -13.10
C ILE A 7 -11.03 -5.64 -13.51
N ILE A 8 -10.75 -5.92 -14.79
CA ILE A 8 -9.39 -5.96 -15.33
C ILE A 8 -8.71 -4.60 -15.15
N PHE A 9 -9.41 -3.51 -15.50
CA PHE A 9 -8.88 -2.16 -15.35
C PHE A 9 -8.53 -1.82 -13.90
N ARG A 10 -9.42 -2.10 -12.94
CA ARG A 10 -9.17 -1.80 -11.52
C ARG A 10 -8.00 -2.61 -10.96
N LEU A 11 -7.91 -3.90 -11.30
CA LEU A 11 -6.78 -4.73 -10.88
C LEU A 11 -5.46 -4.25 -11.50
N ALA A 12 -5.46 -3.93 -12.80
CA ALA A 12 -4.28 -3.40 -13.49
C ALA A 12 -3.86 -2.02 -12.96
N LEU A 13 -4.82 -1.12 -12.71
CA LEU A 13 -4.56 0.20 -12.12
C LEU A 13 -3.99 0.07 -10.71
N SER A 14 -4.56 -0.79 -9.87
CA SER A 14 -4.02 -1.05 -8.54
C SER A 14 -2.61 -1.62 -8.63
N ALA A 15 -2.36 -2.59 -9.50
CA ALA A 15 -1.03 -3.16 -9.71
C ALA A 15 -0.02 -2.10 -10.15
N GLY A 16 -0.42 -1.18 -11.04
CA GLY A 16 0.41 -0.07 -11.49
C GLY A 16 0.75 0.92 -10.38
N LEU A 17 -0.26 1.47 -9.70
CA LEU A 17 -0.05 2.47 -8.64
C LEU A 17 0.76 1.91 -7.47
N CYS A 18 0.39 0.72 -7.01
CA CYS A 18 1.08 0.04 -5.91
C CYS A 18 2.45 -0.45 -6.34
N GLY A 19 2.59 -0.86 -7.60
CA GLY A 19 3.85 -1.25 -8.21
C GLY A 19 4.86 -0.12 -8.26
N ILE A 20 4.46 1.10 -8.65
CA ILE A 20 5.37 2.25 -8.68
C ILE A 20 5.91 2.56 -7.27
N ILE A 21 5.07 2.47 -6.23
CA ILE A 21 5.52 2.58 -4.83
C ILE A 21 6.50 1.45 -4.49
N GLY A 22 6.16 0.21 -4.84
CA GLY A 22 7.04 -0.94 -4.62
C GLY A 22 8.36 -0.91 -5.38
N LEU A 23 8.39 -0.32 -6.58
CA LEU A 23 9.61 -0.10 -7.37
C LEU A 23 10.56 0.84 -6.64
N GLU A 24 10.05 1.92 -6.04
CA GLU A 24 10.85 2.82 -5.20
C GLU A 24 11.48 2.05 -4.04
N ARG A 25 10.68 1.21 -3.35
CA ARG A 25 11.15 0.39 -2.22
C ARG A 25 12.28 -0.54 -2.64
N GLU A 26 12.09 -1.26 -3.75
CA GLU A 26 13.03 -2.25 -4.24
C GLU A 26 14.32 -1.62 -4.78
N TYR A 27 14.19 -0.52 -5.52
CA TYR A 27 15.34 0.24 -6.03
C TYR A 27 16.23 0.76 -4.90
N ARG A 28 15.65 1.11 -3.75
CA ARG A 28 16.40 1.58 -2.57
C ARG A 28 16.79 0.47 -1.59
N HIS A 29 16.65 -0.79 -2.01
CA HIS A 29 16.96 -1.98 -1.21
C HIS A 29 16.26 -1.99 0.15
N LYS A 30 15.04 -1.46 0.19
CA LYS A 30 14.24 -1.44 1.39
C LYS A 30 13.28 -2.64 1.42
N PRO A 31 12.89 -3.12 2.62
CA PRO A 31 11.99 -4.26 2.73
C PRO A 31 10.59 -3.95 2.18
N ALA A 32 9.84 -5.01 1.88
CA ALA A 32 8.59 -4.97 1.11
C ALA A 32 8.76 -4.23 -0.24
N GLY A 33 9.40 -4.91 -1.19
CA GLY A 33 9.67 -4.41 -2.55
C GLY A 33 8.47 -4.51 -3.51
N LEU A 34 8.73 -4.59 -4.81
CA LEU A 34 7.72 -4.54 -5.86
C LEU A 34 6.62 -5.56 -5.68
N ARG A 35 7.01 -6.84 -5.51
CA ARG A 35 6.09 -7.97 -5.44
C ARG A 35 5.11 -7.81 -4.28
N THR A 36 5.60 -7.40 -3.11
CA THR A 36 4.78 -7.24 -1.91
C THR A 36 3.73 -6.14 -2.10
N ASN A 37 4.14 -4.96 -2.58
CA ASN A 37 3.22 -3.84 -2.74
C ASN A 37 2.14 -4.13 -3.80
N ILE A 38 2.51 -4.75 -4.92
CA ILE A 38 1.55 -5.18 -5.95
C ILE A 38 0.52 -6.15 -5.36
N LEU A 39 0.95 -7.20 -4.66
CA LEU A 39 0.05 -8.21 -4.11
C LEU A 39 -0.90 -7.62 -3.04
N VAL A 40 -0.40 -6.75 -2.16
CA VAL A 40 -1.20 -6.09 -1.12
C VAL A 40 -2.28 -5.19 -1.73
N GLY A 41 -1.91 -4.34 -2.70
CA GLY A 41 -2.85 -3.45 -3.37
C GLY A 41 -3.89 -4.21 -4.18
N MET A 42 -3.47 -5.19 -4.99
CA MET A 42 -4.39 -6.01 -5.78
C MET A 42 -5.33 -6.83 -4.90
N GLY A 43 -4.83 -7.44 -3.82
CA GLY A 43 -5.67 -8.18 -2.87
C GLY A 43 -6.73 -7.30 -2.24
N SER A 44 -6.35 -6.08 -1.83
CA SER A 44 -7.28 -5.09 -1.29
C SER A 44 -8.34 -4.65 -2.31
N THR A 45 -7.93 -4.43 -3.56
CA THR A 45 -8.84 -4.13 -4.68
C THR A 45 -9.84 -5.27 -4.89
N LEU A 46 -9.36 -6.51 -4.88
CA LEU A 46 -10.19 -7.69 -5.11
C LEU A 46 -11.23 -7.87 -4.01
N VAL A 47 -10.90 -7.56 -2.75
CA VAL A 47 -11.87 -7.62 -1.63
C VAL A 47 -13.08 -6.72 -1.89
N ILE A 48 -12.88 -5.50 -2.36
CA ILE A 48 -13.99 -4.60 -2.71
C ILE A 48 -14.76 -5.12 -3.92
N LEU A 49 -14.06 -5.63 -4.94
CA LEU A 49 -14.71 -6.19 -6.12
C LEU A 49 -15.57 -7.42 -5.79
N MET A 50 -15.13 -8.27 -4.85
CA MET A 50 -15.93 -9.40 -4.35
C MET A 50 -17.22 -8.92 -3.68
N SER A 51 -17.16 -7.88 -2.84
CA SER A 51 -18.38 -7.28 -2.25
C SER A 51 -19.32 -6.76 -3.33
N LEU A 52 -18.78 -5.98 -4.28
CA LEU A 52 -19.56 -5.44 -5.39
C LEU A 52 -20.19 -6.51 -6.27
N TYR A 53 -19.55 -7.68 -6.40
CA TYR A 53 -20.04 -8.83 -7.17
C TYR A 53 -21.09 -9.65 -6.39
N ALA A 54 -20.93 -9.80 -5.08
CA ALA A 54 -21.79 -10.63 -4.24
C ALA A 54 -23.12 -9.95 -3.88
N THR A 55 -23.09 -8.66 -3.50
CA THR A 55 -24.24 -8.02 -2.85
C THR A 55 -24.85 -6.87 -3.65
N GLY A 56 -24.26 -6.49 -4.79
CA GLY A 56 -24.86 -5.50 -5.68
C GLY A 56 -24.98 -4.11 -5.06
N GLN A 57 -23.84 -3.48 -4.78
CA GLN A 57 -23.72 -2.11 -4.23
C GLN A 57 -24.36 -1.88 -2.85
N ASP A 58 -24.49 -2.90 -1.99
CA ASP A 58 -24.76 -2.65 -0.58
C ASP A 58 -23.52 -2.01 0.08
N ASN A 59 -23.62 -0.71 0.37
CA ASN A 59 -22.54 0.06 0.99
C ASN A 59 -22.14 -0.48 2.37
N GLY A 60 -23.06 -1.14 3.10
CA GLY A 60 -22.78 -1.70 4.42
C GLY A 60 -21.71 -2.80 4.37
N ASP A 61 -21.83 -3.73 3.43
CA ASP A 61 -20.89 -4.86 3.31
C ASP A 61 -19.53 -4.43 2.75
N ILE A 62 -19.52 -3.43 1.86
CA ILE A 62 -18.31 -2.83 1.33
C ILE A 62 -17.44 -2.25 2.46
N LEU A 63 -18.05 -1.43 3.34
CA LEU A 63 -17.32 -0.81 4.45
C LEU A 63 -16.84 -1.86 5.47
N ARG A 64 -17.62 -2.91 5.71
CA ARG A 64 -17.22 -4.02 6.61
C ARG A 64 -16.00 -4.76 6.07
N LEU A 65 -16.00 -5.12 4.80
CA LEU A 65 -14.84 -5.80 4.19
C LEU A 65 -13.61 -4.89 4.15
N ALA A 66 -13.78 -3.61 3.83
CA ALA A 66 -12.70 -2.62 3.87
C ALA A 66 -12.08 -2.52 5.28
N SER A 67 -12.92 -2.48 6.32
CA SER A 67 -12.48 -2.46 7.73
C SER A 67 -11.72 -3.74 8.11
N GLY A 68 -12.14 -4.89 7.57
CA GLY A 68 -11.43 -6.15 7.71
C GLY A 68 -10.02 -6.11 7.10
N VAL A 69 -9.86 -5.53 5.91
CA VAL A 69 -8.55 -5.33 5.28
C VAL A 69 -7.66 -4.42 6.11
N ILE A 70 -8.19 -3.27 6.58
CA ILE A 70 -7.42 -2.33 7.42
C ILE A 70 -6.93 -3.02 8.70
N THR A 71 -7.80 -3.79 9.35
CA THR A 71 -7.44 -4.58 10.54
C THR A 71 -6.36 -5.62 10.24
N GLY A 72 -6.54 -6.41 9.18
CA GLY A 72 -5.59 -7.46 8.79
C GLY A 72 -4.20 -6.92 8.46
N ILE A 73 -4.14 -5.72 7.87
CA ILE A 73 -2.87 -5.09 7.50
C ILE A 73 -2.15 -4.48 8.70
N GLY A 74 -2.90 -4.10 9.75
CA GLY A 74 -2.31 -3.78 11.05
C GLY A 74 -1.43 -4.91 11.59
N PHE A 75 -1.85 -6.17 11.44
CA PHE A 75 -1.03 -7.34 11.83
C PHE A 75 0.22 -7.51 10.97
N LEU A 76 0.12 -7.34 9.64
CA LEU A 76 1.29 -7.37 8.76
C LEU A 76 2.28 -6.25 9.11
N GLY A 77 1.78 -5.04 9.40
CA GLY A 77 2.57 -3.91 9.84
C GLY A 77 3.33 -4.20 11.14
N ALA A 78 2.65 -4.75 12.15
CA ALA A 78 3.29 -5.16 13.40
C ALA A 78 4.41 -6.20 13.16
N GLY A 79 4.16 -7.20 12.31
CA GLY A 79 5.17 -8.20 11.96
C GLY A 79 6.41 -7.61 11.28
N VAL A 80 6.21 -6.62 10.40
CA VAL A 80 7.31 -5.90 9.73
C VAL A 80 8.10 -5.03 10.71
N ILE A 81 7.43 -4.35 11.65
CA ILE A 81 8.08 -3.54 12.68
C ILE A 81 8.93 -4.41 13.59
N ILE A 82 8.38 -5.52 14.11
CA ILE A 82 9.10 -6.45 15.00
C ILE A 82 10.31 -7.04 14.28
N ARG A 83 10.17 -7.38 12.99
CA ARG A 83 11.30 -7.89 12.20
C ARG A 83 12.38 -6.82 11.97
N GLY A 84 11.99 -5.55 11.81
CA GLY A 84 12.92 -4.43 11.74
C GLY A 84 13.63 -4.15 13.06
N GLN A 85 12.98 -4.40 14.20
CA GLN A 85 13.59 -4.30 15.54
C GLN A 85 14.62 -5.40 15.84
N GLY A 86 14.69 -6.47 15.02
CA GLY A 86 15.73 -7.49 15.14
C GLY A 86 17.12 -7.03 14.68
N GLY A 87 17.23 -5.85 14.07
CA GLY A 87 18.49 -5.20 13.74
C GLY A 87 19.08 -4.44 14.94
N GLN A 88 20.39 -4.50 15.12
CA GLN A 88 21.09 -3.98 16.31
C GLN A 88 21.15 -2.44 16.41
N ASN A 89 20.63 -1.71 15.41
CA ASN A 89 20.77 -0.25 15.28
C ASN A 89 19.42 0.45 15.00
N ASP A 90 19.32 1.72 15.41
CA ASP A 90 18.12 2.58 15.24
C ASP A 90 17.64 2.69 13.77
N GLU A 91 18.54 2.51 12.81
CA GLU A 91 18.22 2.58 11.38
C GLU A 91 17.27 1.47 10.92
N ASP A 92 17.46 0.25 11.43
CA ASP A 92 16.65 -0.91 11.07
C ASP A 92 15.22 -0.77 11.63
N MET A 93 15.09 -0.15 12.81
CA MET A 93 13.79 0.17 13.41
C MET A 93 13.02 1.21 12.58
N VAL A 94 13.66 2.31 12.16
CA VAL A 94 13.02 3.34 11.32
C VAL A 94 12.59 2.76 9.96
N HIS A 95 13.39 1.86 9.39
CA HIS A 95 13.02 1.12 8.17
C HIS A 95 11.82 0.20 8.39
N GLY A 96 11.72 -0.50 9.53
CA GLY A 96 10.55 -1.30 9.89
C GLY A 96 9.26 -0.47 9.95
N ILE A 97 9.30 0.68 10.62
CA ILE A 97 8.15 1.59 10.75
C ILE A 97 7.70 2.14 9.38
N THR A 98 8.66 2.63 8.58
CA THR A 98 8.37 3.19 7.25
C THR A 98 7.80 2.12 6.31
N THR A 99 8.30 0.89 6.41
CA THR A 99 7.84 -0.23 5.59
C THR A 99 6.42 -0.65 5.97
N ALA A 100 6.11 -0.70 7.27
CA ALA A 100 4.74 -0.92 7.74
C ALA A 100 3.78 0.16 7.24
N ALA A 101 4.16 1.44 7.32
CA ALA A 101 3.37 2.55 6.80
C ALA A 101 3.16 2.46 5.27
N THR A 102 4.19 2.02 4.53
CA THR A 102 4.11 1.81 3.08
C THR A 102 3.09 0.71 2.76
N ILE A 103 3.17 -0.45 3.39
CA ILE A 103 2.21 -1.55 3.19
C ILE A 103 0.78 -1.08 3.48
N TRP A 104 0.61 -0.28 4.54
CA TRP A 104 -0.68 0.27 4.93
C TRP A 104 -1.27 1.20 3.84
N ILE A 105 -0.51 2.20 3.37
CA ILE A 105 -1.04 3.15 2.37
C ILE A 105 -1.35 2.47 1.05
N VAL A 106 -0.53 1.49 0.64
CA VAL A 106 -0.71 0.76 -0.63
C VAL A 106 -1.99 -0.07 -0.62
N ALA A 107 -2.35 -0.63 0.53
CA ALA A 107 -3.61 -1.32 0.68
C ALA A 107 -4.83 -0.40 0.60
N VAL A 108 -4.75 0.76 1.24
CA VAL A 108 -5.82 1.78 1.18
C VAL A 108 -5.99 2.30 -0.24
N ILE A 109 -4.88 2.48 -0.98
CA ILE A 109 -4.92 2.78 -2.42
C ILE A 109 -5.65 1.67 -3.19
N GLY A 110 -5.35 0.39 -2.91
CA GLY A 110 -6.07 -0.74 -3.49
C GLY A 110 -7.57 -0.73 -3.18
N LEU A 111 -7.96 -0.49 -1.93
CA LEU A 111 -9.37 -0.34 -1.55
C LEU A 111 -10.05 0.79 -2.33
N ALA A 112 -9.40 1.95 -2.44
CA ALA A 112 -9.91 3.10 -3.19
C ALA A 112 -10.08 2.78 -4.69
N VAL A 113 -9.12 2.08 -5.31
CA VAL A 113 -9.24 1.61 -6.69
C VAL A 113 -10.39 0.61 -6.84
N GLY A 114 -10.53 -0.32 -5.89
CA GLY A 114 -11.61 -1.29 -5.86
C GLY A 114 -12.99 -0.64 -5.79
N LEU A 115 -13.12 0.45 -5.02
CA LEU A 115 -14.34 1.26 -4.90
C LEU A 115 -14.64 2.09 -6.16
N GLY A 116 -13.62 2.37 -6.98
CA GLY A 116 -13.71 3.28 -8.12
C GLY A 116 -13.34 4.72 -7.79
N PHE A 117 -12.81 5.00 -6.59
CA PHE A 117 -12.33 6.33 -6.19
C PHE A 117 -10.93 6.60 -6.74
N TYR A 118 -10.83 6.66 -8.07
CA TYR A 118 -9.55 6.74 -8.78
C TYR A 118 -8.77 8.02 -8.47
N PHE A 119 -9.47 9.16 -8.35
CA PHE A 119 -8.84 10.43 -8.02
C PHE A 119 -8.11 10.34 -6.67
N GLY A 120 -8.79 9.87 -5.63
CA GLY A 120 -8.18 9.67 -4.32
C GLY A 120 -7.02 8.68 -4.34
N ALA A 121 -7.16 7.56 -5.05
CA ALA A 121 -6.10 6.56 -5.19
C ALA A 121 -4.83 7.13 -5.86
N ILE A 122 -4.99 7.86 -6.96
CA ILE A 122 -3.87 8.45 -7.70
C ILE A 122 -3.22 9.56 -6.87
N THR A 123 -4.01 10.47 -6.27
CA THR A 123 -3.49 11.53 -5.42
C THR A 123 -2.72 10.96 -4.23
N ALA A 124 -3.25 9.94 -3.56
CA ALA A 124 -2.57 9.27 -2.46
C ALA A 124 -1.25 8.62 -2.90
N ALA A 125 -1.24 7.95 -4.06
CA ALA A 125 -0.02 7.33 -4.60
C ALA A 125 1.06 8.39 -4.91
N VAL A 126 0.69 9.51 -5.53
CA VAL A 126 1.61 10.62 -5.84
C VAL A 126 2.18 11.23 -4.57
N ILE A 127 1.34 11.49 -3.56
CA ILE A 127 1.79 12.03 -2.27
C ILE A 127 2.70 11.04 -1.55
N ALA A 128 2.34 9.75 -1.52
CA ALA A 128 3.17 8.71 -0.91
C ALA A 128 4.56 8.66 -1.56
N LEU A 129 4.63 8.70 -2.89
CA LEU A 129 5.90 8.77 -3.62
C LEU A 129 6.67 10.06 -3.29
N ALA A 130 6.00 11.21 -3.26
CA ALA A 130 6.65 12.47 -2.91
C ALA A 130 7.24 12.44 -1.50
N VAL A 131 6.57 11.82 -0.54
CA VAL A 131 7.06 11.60 0.82
C VAL A 131 8.29 10.66 0.83
N LEU A 132 8.19 9.50 0.17
CA LEU A 132 9.28 8.50 0.10
C LEU A 132 10.53 9.06 -0.61
N TYR A 133 10.34 9.86 -1.65
CA TYR A 133 11.43 10.50 -2.37
C TYR A 133 12.00 11.73 -1.65
N GLY A 134 11.13 12.59 -1.12
CA GLY A 134 11.47 13.91 -0.58
C GLY A 134 12.02 13.89 0.84
N LEU A 135 11.50 13.01 1.70
CA LEU A 135 11.89 12.92 3.11
C LEU A 135 12.90 11.79 3.38
N ASN A 136 13.66 11.39 2.36
CA ASN A 136 14.62 10.30 2.52
C ASN A 136 15.68 10.64 3.58
N SER A 137 15.61 9.97 4.73
CA SER A 137 16.47 10.19 5.89
C SER A 137 17.96 10.09 5.56
N GLU A 138 18.37 9.16 4.69
CA GLU A 138 19.77 9.03 4.26
C GLU A 138 20.29 10.28 3.54
N ARG A 139 19.44 10.95 2.76
CA ARG A 139 19.80 12.15 2.02
C ARG A 139 19.91 13.37 2.94
N ILE A 140 19.08 13.42 3.97
CA ILE A 140 19.10 14.49 4.99
C ILE A 140 20.34 14.34 5.88
N ARG A 141 20.64 13.11 6.33
CA ARG A 141 21.80 12.81 7.17
C ARG A 141 23.13 13.07 6.48
N ASN A 142 23.28 12.67 5.21
CA ASN A 142 24.49 12.99 4.42
C ASN A 142 24.69 14.50 4.18
N LYS A 143 23.64 15.30 4.32
CA LYS A 143 23.69 16.76 4.18
C LYS A 143 24.02 17.47 5.50
N ILE A 144 23.82 16.81 6.64
CA ILE A 144 24.12 17.32 8.00
C ILE A 144 25.51 16.86 8.47
N SER A 145 26.01 15.72 7.95
CA SER A 145 27.35 15.18 8.22
C SER A 145 28.48 15.85 7.42
N LYS A 146 28.16 16.83 6.57
CA LYS A 146 29.11 17.66 5.80
C LYS A 146 28.98 19.10 6.27
#